data_AF-A0A972XFI9-F1
#
_entry.id   AF-A0A972XFI9-F1
#
_cell.length_a   1.000
_cell.length_b   1.000
_cell.length_c   1.000
_cell.angle_alpha   90.00
_cell.angle_beta   90.00
_cell.angle_gamma   90.00
#
_symmetry.space_group_name_H-M   'P 1'
#
loop_
_entity.id
_entity.type
_entity.pdbx_description
1 polymer ?
#
loop_
_entity_poly.entity_id
_entity_poly.type
_entity_poly.pdbx_seq_one_letter_code
_entity_poly.pdbx_strand_id
1 'polypeptide(L)'
;MTRFVPPGWPRGLPPGGTPEFDERVVGWLLDLGPADLRTSELRHLPLALATYVEHHLDGCLEGARRAYGQARTQLGQAMPADQLERAQRAFEAEGARLLQAQREVRLVLEAMRVG
;
A
#
# COMPACT_ATOMS: atom_id res chain seq x y z
N MET A 1 23.64 -10.00 -12.67
CA MET A 1 22.43 -9.63 -11.91
C MET A 1 22.00 -8.26 -12.42
N THR A 2 20.85 -8.18 -13.08
CA THR A 2 20.42 -6.95 -13.78
C THR A 2 19.63 -6.08 -12.81
N ARG A 3 20.14 -4.87 -12.56
CA ARG A 3 19.50 -3.84 -11.73
C ARG A 3 18.19 -3.37 -12.39
N PHE A 4 17.07 -3.42 -11.68
CA PHE A 4 15.77 -2.95 -12.19
C PHE A 4 15.21 -1.79 -11.34
N VAL A 5 14.98 -0.63 -11.97
CA VAL A 5 14.36 0.56 -11.34
C VAL A 5 13.36 1.18 -12.34
N PRO A 6 12.13 0.68 -12.42
CA PRO A 6 11.10 1.25 -13.29
C PRO A 6 10.66 2.64 -12.79
N PRO A 7 10.12 3.50 -13.65
CA PRO A 7 9.47 4.74 -13.23
C PRO A 7 8.41 4.49 -12.16
N GLY A 8 8.43 5.27 -11.08
CA GLY A 8 7.53 5.09 -9.94
C GLY A 8 8.03 4.11 -8.88
N TRP A 9 9.27 3.60 -9.00
CA TRP A 9 9.89 2.79 -7.96
C TRP A 9 9.88 3.48 -6.58
N PRO A 10 9.59 2.76 -5.48
CA PRO A 10 9.58 3.32 -4.13
C PRO A 10 10.93 3.93 -3.75
N ARG A 11 10.92 5.21 -3.33
CA ARG A 11 12.15 5.98 -3.03
C ARG A 11 13.01 5.38 -1.92
N GLY A 12 12.40 4.63 -1.00
CA GLY A 12 13.06 4.02 0.15
C GLY A 12 13.70 2.65 -0.11
N LEU A 13 13.47 2.06 -1.29
CA LEU A 13 13.97 0.72 -1.63
C LEU A 13 15.12 0.76 -2.62
N PRO A 14 16.18 -0.04 -2.38
CA PRO A 14 17.19 -0.30 -3.39
C PRO A 14 16.57 -0.89 -4.66
N PRO A 15 17.28 -0.84 -5.80
CA PRO A 15 16.85 -1.47 -7.04
C PRO A 15 16.55 -2.96 -6.86
N GLY A 16 15.55 -3.48 -7.59
CA GLY A 16 15.28 -4.91 -7.60
C GLY A 16 16.48 -5.72 -8.12
N GLY A 17 16.64 -6.92 -7.55
CA GLY A 17 17.71 -7.86 -7.91
C GLY A 17 19.08 -7.58 -7.29
N THR A 18 19.16 -6.69 -6.28
CA THR A 18 20.39 -6.47 -5.50
C THR A 18 20.27 -7.07 -4.09
N PRO A 19 21.38 -7.48 -3.45
CA PRO A 19 21.34 -7.99 -2.07
C PRO A 19 20.73 -7.00 -1.07
N GLU A 20 20.98 -5.70 -1.24
CA GLU A 20 20.44 -4.66 -0.36
C GLU A 20 18.91 -4.53 -0.49
N PHE A 21 18.35 -4.86 -1.66
CA PHE A 21 16.90 -4.93 -1.84
C PHE A 21 16.31 -6.09 -1.04
N ASP A 22 16.91 -7.27 -1.11
CA ASP A 22 16.45 -8.46 -0.38
C ASP A 22 16.46 -8.23 1.14
N GLU A 23 17.47 -7.52 1.65
CA GLU A 23 17.58 -7.15 3.07
C GLU A 23 16.48 -6.17 3.54
N ARG A 24 15.96 -5.32 2.64
CA ARG A 24 15.04 -4.22 3.01
C ARG A 24 13.59 -4.45 2.62
N VAL A 25 13.33 -5.25 1.60
CA VAL A 25 11.99 -5.40 1.00
C VAL A 25 10.97 -5.94 2.00
N VAL A 26 11.36 -6.87 2.87
CA VAL A 26 10.46 -7.44 3.89
C VAL A 26 10.00 -6.36 4.87
N GLY A 27 10.92 -5.57 5.43
CA GLY A 27 10.58 -4.49 6.36
C GLY A 27 9.68 -3.45 5.72
N TRP A 28 10.01 -3.05 4.48
CA TRP A 28 9.20 -2.11 3.71
C TRP A 28 7.77 -2.62 3.44
N LEU A 29 7.60 -3.90 3.09
CA LEU A 29 6.28 -4.52 2.91
C LEU A 29 5.48 -4.58 4.22
N LEU A 30 6.14 -4.89 5.34
CA LEU A 30 5.50 -4.95 6.67
C LEU A 30 5.03 -3.56 7.16
N ASP A 31 5.64 -2.48 6.69
CA ASP A 31 5.20 -1.12 6.97
C ASP A 31 3.94 -0.71 6.17
N LEU A 32 3.63 -1.43 5.09
CA LEU A 32 2.45 -1.19 4.25
C LEU A 32 1.25 -2.08 4.59
N GLY A 33 1.50 -3.26 5.15
CA GLY A 33 0.46 -4.21 5.53
C GLY A 33 -0.04 -4.05 6.97
N PRO A 34 -0.99 -4.91 7.40
CA PRO A 34 -1.46 -4.98 8.78
C PRO A 34 -0.32 -5.24 9.76
N ALA A 35 -0.43 -4.69 10.98
CA ALA A 35 0.57 -4.86 12.03
C ALA A 35 0.86 -6.35 12.34
N ASP A 36 -0.17 -7.19 12.28
CA ASP A 36 -0.11 -8.63 12.57
C ASP A 36 0.80 -9.41 11.60
N LEU A 37 1.15 -8.84 10.43
CA LEU A 37 2.11 -9.50 9.53
C LEU A 37 3.50 -9.61 10.16
N ARG A 38 3.85 -8.75 11.14
CA ARG A 38 5.14 -8.84 11.84
C ARG A 38 5.27 -10.11 12.67
N THR A 39 4.15 -10.72 13.08
CA THR A 39 4.13 -11.99 13.82
C THR A 39 3.79 -13.20 12.93
N SER A 40 3.36 -12.98 11.69
CA SER A 40 2.97 -14.00 10.72
C SER A 40 4.16 -14.73 10.09
N GLU A 41 3.95 -15.97 9.65
CA GLU A 41 4.88 -16.73 8.80
C GLU A 41 5.18 -16.03 7.46
N LEU A 42 4.28 -15.17 6.97
CA LEU A 42 4.48 -14.43 5.72
C LEU A 42 5.75 -13.57 5.74
N ARG A 43 6.20 -13.09 6.91
CA ARG A 43 7.45 -12.29 7.01
C ARG A 43 8.70 -13.05 6.55
N HIS A 44 8.64 -14.39 6.51
CA HIS A 44 9.73 -15.25 6.05
C HIS A 44 9.58 -15.69 4.58
N LEU A 45 8.49 -15.27 3.91
CA LEU A 45 8.15 -15.64 2.55
C LEU A 45 7.97 -14.37 1.69
N PRO A 46 9.06 -13.68 1.28
CA PRO A 46 8.97 -12.33 0.71
C PRO A 46 8.01 -12.20 -0.49
N LEU A 47 8.02 -13.17 -1.42
CA LEU A 47 7.13 -13.15 -2.58
C LEU A 47 5.65 -13.33 -2.19
N ALA A 48 5.37 -14.20 -1.22
CA ALA A 48 4.02 -14.40 -0.69
C ALA A 48 3.56 -13.17 0.12
N LEU A 49 4.45 -12.56 0.89
CA LEU A 49 4.20 -11.31 1.61
C LEU A 49 3.84 -10.18 0.64
N ALA A 50 4.62 -9.98 -0.42
CA ALA A 50 4.36 -8.96 -1.43
C ALA A 50 3.00 -9.17 -2.11
N THR A 51 2.68 -10.43 -2.45
CA THR A 51 1.38 -10.79 -3.03
C THR A 51 0.22 -10.50 -2.07
N TYR A 52 0.37 -10.83 -0.78
CA TYR A 52 -0.64 -10.52 0.23
C TYR A 52 -0.83 -9.01 0.41
N VAL A 53 0.27 -8.26 0.53
CA VAL A 53 0.24 -6.79 0.72
C VAL A 53 -0.40 -6.10 -0.47
N GLU A 54 -0.17 -6.57 -1.71
CA GLU A 54 -0.86 -6.04 -2.89
C GLU A 54 -2.38 -6.16 -2.76
N HIS A 55 -2.89 -7.37 -2.49
CA HIS A 55 -4.32 -7.60 -2.32
C HIS A 55 -4.91 -6.86 -1.11
N HIS A 56 -4.15 -6.74 -0.03
CA HIS A 56 -4.54 -5.93 1.12
C HIS A 56 -4.76 -4.47 0.72
N LEU A 57 -3.80 -3.87 0.00
CA LEU A 57 -3.90 -2.48 -0.46
C LEU A 57 -5.03 -2.29 -1.48
N ASP A 58 -5.30 -3.27 -2.35
CA ASP A 58 -6.47 -3.25 -3.23
C ASP A 58 -7.78 -3.12 -2.44
N GLY A 59 -7.96 -3.95 -1.41
CA GLY A 59 -9.12 -3.90 -0.53
C GLY A 59 -9.22 -2.58 0.25
N CYS A 60 -8.10 -2.08 0.77
CA CYS A 60 -8.05 -0.77 1.43
C CYS A 60 -8.45 0.37 0.50
N LEU A 61 -7.95 0.37 -0.74
CA LEU A 61 -8.27 1.39 -1.74
C LEU A 61 -9.75 1.36 -2.13
N GLU A 62 -10.33 0.18 -2.30
CA GLU A 62 -11.77 0.04 -2.52
C GLU A 62 -12.58 0.61 -1.34
N GLY A 63 -12.17 0.25 -0.12
CA GLY A 63 -12.76 0.78 1.11
C GLY A 63 -12.71 2.31 1.20
N ALA A 64 -11.55 2.91 0.88
CA ALA A 64 -11.38 4.36 0.89
C ALA A 64 -12.26 5.06 -0.15
N ARG A 65 -12.36 4.52 -1.37
CA ARG A 65 -13.26 5.04 -2.42
C ARG A 65 -14.73 4.98 -1.99
N ARG A 66 -15.14 3.88 -1.38
CA ARG A 66 -16.49 3.71 -0.84
C ARG A 66 -16.76 4.73 0.28
N ALA A 67 -15.83 4.88 1.23
CA ALA A 67 -15.95 5.84 2.32
C ALA A 67 -16.11 7.28 1.79
N TYR A 68 -15.30 7.69 0.81
CA TYR A 68 -15.44 9.01 0.18
C TYR A 68 -16.79 9.18 -0.54
N GLY A 69 -17.18 8.21 -1.37
CA GLY A 69 -18.42 8.26 -2.15
C GLY A 69 -19.69 8.24 -1.30
N GLN A 70 -19.65 7.59 -0.13
CA GLN A 70 -20.79 7.44 0.78
C GLN A 70 -20.75 8.43 1.96
N ALA A 71 -19.70 9.25 2.10
CA ALA A 71 -19.50 10.12 3.25
C ALA A 71 -20.71 11.01 3.55
N ARG A 72 -21.28 11.68 2.54
CA ARG A 72 -22.42 12.60 2.74
C ARG A 72 -23.67 11.87 3.23
N THR A 73 -23.97 10.70 2.65
CA THR A 73 -25.19 9.95 2.99
C THR A 73 -25.06 9.23 4.33
N GLN A 74 -23.87 8.76 4.70
CA GLN A 74 -23.63 8.06 5.96
C GLN A 74 -23.40 9.00 7.15
N LEU A 75 -22.73 10.14 6.94
CA LEU A 75 -22.26 10.99 8.02
C LEU A 75 -23.00 12.34 8.12
N GLY A 76 -23.69 12.78 7.05
CA GLY A 76 -24.23 14.13 6.98
C GLY A 76 -25.32 14.48 8.00
N GLN A 77 -25.99 13.48 8.57
CA GLN A 77 -26.95 13.71 9.68
C GLN A 77 -26.30 13.64 11.06
N ALA A 78 -25.10 13.05 11.16
CA ALA A 78 -24.39 12.84 12.41
C ALA A 78 -23.28 13.89 12.66
N MET A 79 -22.99 14.75 11.68
CA MET A 79 -21.84 15.66 11.73
C MET A 79 -22.20 17.07 11.23
N PRO A 80 -21.60 18.12 11.82
CA PRO A 80 -21.59 19.45 11.24
C PRO A 80 -20.96 19.48 9.84
N ALA A 81 -21.42 20.39 8.99
CA ALA A 81 -20.99 20.46 7.58
C ALA A 81 -19.47 20.66 7.41
N ASP A 82 -18.85 21.50 8.24
CA ASP A 82 -17.41 21.76 8.22
C ASP A 82 -16.59 20.51 8.57
N GLN A 83 -17.09 19.68 9.50
CA GLN A 83 -16.44 18.42 9.87
C GLN A 83 -16.60 17.36 8.78
N LEU A 84 -17.78 17.30 8.14
CA LEU A 84 -18.01 16.40 7.01
C LEU A 84 -17.07 16.72 5.84
N GLU A 85 -16.90 18.00 5.50
CA GLU A 85 -15.95 18.40 4.46
C GLU A 85 -14.51 18.00 4.80
N ARG A 86 -14.09 18.18 6.06
CA ARG A 86 -12.77 17.73 6.52
C ARG A 86 -12.61 16.22 6.40
N ALA A 87 -13.64 15.44 6.75
CA ALA A 87 -13.63 13.99 6.61
C ALA A 87 -13.51 13.56 5.14
N GLN A 88 -14.24 14.21 4.23
CA GLN A 88 -14.14 13.93 2.78
C GLN A 88 -12.74 14.19 2.24
N ARG A 89 -12.13 15.33 2.61
CA ARG A 89 -10.74 15.64 2.22
C ARG A 89 -9.75 14.61 2.78
N ALA A 90 -9.96 14.15 4.01
CA ALA A 90 -9.13 13.11 4.62
C ALA A 90 -9.26 11.76 3.89
N PHE A 91 -10.48 11.33 3.53
CA PHE A 91 -10.69 10.10 2.77
C PHE A 91 -10.08 10.16 1.37
N GLU A 92 -10.15 11.32 0.70
CA GLU A 92 -9.52 11.53 -0.60
C GLU A 92 -7.99 11.42 -0.50
N ALA A 93 -7.39 12.09 0.48
CA ALA A 93 -5.95 12.02 0.72
C ALA A 93 -5.48 10.59 1.04
N GLU A 94 -6.25 9.86 1.85
CA GLU A 94 -5.94 8.47 2.18
C GLU A 94 -6.07 7.55 0.96
N GLY A 95 -7.10 7.74 0.14
CA GLY A 95 -7.25 7.03 -1.14
C GLY A 95 -6.07 7.26 -2.09
N ALA A 96 -5.57 8.50 -2.17
CA ALA A 96 -4.39 8.83 -2.97
C ALA A 96 -3.12 8.15 -2.43
N ARG A 97 -2.93 8.14 -1.10
CA ARG A 97 -1.80 7.45 -0.44
C ARG A 97 -1.83 5.94 -0.71
N LEU A 98 -3.00 5.31 -0.57
CA LEU A 98 -3.19 3.88 -0.82
C LEU A 98 -2.95 3.51 -2.29
N LEU A 99 -3.43 4.34 -3.23
CA LEU A 99 -3.17 4.14 -4.65
C LEU A 99 -1.67 4.22 -4.99
N GLN A 100 -0.94 5.15 -4.38
CA GLN A 100 0.51 5.25 -4.56
C GLN A 100 1.22 4.00 -4.03
N ALA A 101 0.90 3.57 -2.80
CA ALA A 101 1.48 2.37 -2.20
C ALA A 101 1.17 1.11 -3.04
N GLN A 102 -0.05 0.95 -3.53
CA GLN A 102 -0.43 -0.16 -4.41
C GLN A 102 0.43 -0.21 -5.67
N ARG A 103 0.64 0.93 -6.34
CA ARG A 103 1.47 1.02 -7.55
C ARG A 103 2.92 0.64 -7.25
N GLU A 104 3.48 1.15 -6.15
CA GLU A 104 4.84 0.81 -5.74
C GLU A 104 4.98 -0.69 -5.45
N VAL A 105 4.04 -1.29 -4.71
CA VAL A 105 4.05 -2.73 -4.40
C VAL A 105 3.95 -3.59 -5.65
N ARG A 106 3.15 -3.19 -6.65
CA ARG A 106 3.08 -3.90 -7.94
C ARG A 106 4.42 -3.92 -8.67
N LEU A 107 5.14 -2.79 -8.70
CA LEU A 107 6.48 -2.72 -9.31
C LEU A 107 7.48 -3.60 -8.56
N VAL A 108 7.43 -3.60 -7.23
CA VAL A 108 8.27 -4.45 -6.38
C VAL A 108 7.97 -5.93 -6.62
N LEU A 109 6.70 -6.31 -6.64
CA LEU A 109 6.26 -7.69 -6.90
C LEU A 109 6.67 -8.17 -8.29
N GLU A 110 6.59 -7.31 -9.31
CA GLU A 110 7.10 -7.59 -10.66
C GLU A 110 8.62 -7.82 -10.64
N ALA A 111 9.38 -6.94 -9.99
CA ALA A 111 10.84 -7.09 -9.88
C ALA A 111 11.24 -8.40 -9.17
N MET A 112 10.49 -8.83 -8.15
CA MET A 112 10.72 -10.09 -7.44
C MET A 112 10.39 -11.35 -8.25
N ARG A 113 9.56 -11.24 -9.29
CA ARG A 113 9.21 -12.37 -10.17
C ARG A 113 10.20 -12.57 -11.31
N VAL A 114 10.94 -11.51 -11.67
CA VAL A 114 11.87 -11.49 -12.81
C VAL A 114 13.32 -11.72 -12.37
N GLY A 115 13.65 -11.43 -11.11
CA GLY A 115 14.97 -11.69 -10.51
C GLY A 115 15.16 -13.14 -10.09
#